data_AF-A0A9N9EXK6-F1
#
_entry.id   AF-A0A9N9EXK6-F1
#
_cell.length_a   1.000
_cell.length_b   1.000
_cell.length_c   1.000
_cell.angle_alpha   90.00
_cell.angle_beta   90.00
_cell.angle_gamma   90.00
#
_symmetry.space_group_name_H-M   'P 1'
#
loop_
_entity.id
_entity.type
_entity.pdbx_description
1 polymer ?
#
loop_
_entity_poly.entity_id
_entity_poly.type
_entity_poly.pdbx_seq_one_letter_code
_entity_poly.pdbx_strand_id
1 'polypeptide(L)'
;MSTNGKRPRYEEDSDETEASTPSSNGSLRQPQSNSQGLPSRLEPTIFGIFPTSDFTKQVGDFLYQNIDREYVEIEAKLGRLIDTRTKERIQLDVACETIVSPQRRNLKFESNMTEAQHKHFNEILNSRVVATKPPYQIVNGGIVEKVRIAVLNVHSPNTYLDYRITVNSEKPDLSHELELEFINPQILIEEKNKLTQQQRNRYVNIVENFINNIRCLAKEAQIP
;
A
#
# COMPACT_ATOMS: atom_id res chain seq x y z
N MET A 1 -24.08 13.81 -41.12
CA MET A 1 -23.86 13.29 -39.75
C MET A 1 -22.59 12.45 -39.82
N SER A 2 -21.41 13.00 -39.51
CA SER A 2 -20.84 13.27 -38.17
C SER A 2 -20.08 12.06 -37.62
N THR A 3 -18.83 12.15 -37.15
CA THR A 3 -17.79 13.20 -37.22
C THR A 3 -16.46 12.51 -36.89
N ASN A 4 -15.42 12.61 -37.74
CA ASN A 4 -14.14 11.92 -37.51
C ASN A 4 -13.08 12.87 -36.92
N GLY A 5 -12.85 12.77 -35.61
CA GLY A 5 -12.08 13.74 -34.83
C GLY A 5 -10.55 13.57 -34.89
N LYS A 6 -9.93 13.85 -36.04
CA LYS A 6 -8.47 14.07 -36.08
C LYS A 6 -8.12 15.44 -35.50
N ARG A 7 -7.30 15.48 -34.45
CA ARG A 7 -6.69 16.74 -33.95
C ARG A 7 -5.65 17.24 -34.96
N PRO A 8 -5.67 18.51 -35.40
CA PRO A 8 -4.63 19.04 -36.26
C PRO A 8 -3.32 19.23 -35.48
N ARG A 9 -2.20 19.00 -36.17
CA ARG A 9 -0.89 19.54 -35.80
C ARG A 9 -0.91 21.03 -36.19
N TYR A 10 -0.38 21.90 -35.35
CA TYR A 10 -0.02 23.26 -35.76
C TYR A 10 1.43 23.26 -36.27
N GLU A 11 1.58 23.62 -37.54
CA GLU A 11 2.81 24.09 -38.14
C GLU A 11 2.59 25.60 -38.36
N GLU A 12 3.51 26.44 -37.88
CA GLU A 12 3.49 27.89 -38.09
C GLU A 12 4.57 28.23 -39.11
N ASP A 13 4.19 28.84 -40.23
CA ASP A 13 5.11 29.35 -41.27
C ASP A 13 4.41 30.42 -42.12
N SER A 14 4.95 31.65 -42.14
CA SER A 14 4.82 32.68 -43.21
C SER A 14 5.42 34.03 -42.79
N ASP A 15 5.95 34.76 -43.78
CA ASP A 15 6.97 35.81 -43.65
C ASP A 15 6.54 37.25 -43.24
N GLU A 16 7.59 38.04 -43.02
CA GLU A 16 7.75 39.48 -42.74
C GLU A 16 6.90 40.44 -43.61
N THR A 17 6.41 41.58 -43.09
CA THR A 17 7.04 42.94 -43.09
C THR A 17 5.93 43.97 -42.71
N GLU A 18 6.07 45.26 -42.38
CA GLU A 18 7.10 46.25 -41.90
C GLU A 18 6.26 47.47 -41.36
N ALA A 19 6.71 48.49 -40.61
CA ALA A 19 7.92 48.90 -39.89
C ALA A 19 7.46 49.82 -38.71
N SER A 20 8.24 50.26 -37.71
CA SER A 20 9.38 51.19 -37.75
C SER A 20 9.79 51.53 -36.28
N THR A 21 10.97 52.12 -36.03
CA THR A 21 11.57 52.22 -34.68
C THR A 21 11.59 53.65 -34.09
N PRO A 22 11.81 53.81 -32.76
CA PRO A 22 13.19 54.08 -32.29
C PRO A 22 13.58 53.48 -30.90
N SER A 23 14.89 53.59 -30.60
CA SER A 23 15.62 53.31 -29.32
C SER A 23 14.86 53.58 -28.01
N SER A 24 14.90 52.70 -26.99
CA SER A 24 16.05 52.31 -26.11
C SER A 24 16.47 53.42 -25.10
N ASN A 25 16.74 53.16 -23.80
CA ASN A 25 16.79 51.92 -23.01
C ASN A 25 15.92 52.03 -21.75
N GLY A 26 15.20 50.96 -21.40
CA GLY A 26 14.47 50.84 -20.13
C GLY A 26 14.68 49.46 -19.50
N SER A 27 15.02 49.41 -18.21
CA SER A 27 15.27 48.14 -17.50
C SER A 27 14.03 47.26 -17.51
N LEU A 28 14.14 46.07 -18.10
CA LEU A 28 13.09 45.07 -18.16
C LEU A 28 12.68 44.62 -16.76
N ARG A 29 11.58 45.18 -16.24
CA ARG A 29 10.79 44.50 -15.21
C ARG A 29 10.32 43.18 -15.80
N GLN A 30 10.79 42.07 -15.24
CA GLN A 30 10.19 40.76 -15.52
C GLN A 30 8.68 40.85 -15.22
N PRO A 31 7.81 40.28 -16.07
CA PRO A 31 6.39 40.16 -15.74
C PRO A 31 6.27 39.31 -14.49
N GLN A 32 5.85 39.91 -13.37
CA GLN A 32 5.53 39.14 -12.17
C GLN A 32 4.39 38.19 -12.52
N SER A 33 4.67 36.88 -12.53
CA SER A 33 3.66 35.86 -12.72
C SER A 33 2.61 36.02 -11.63
N ASN A 34 1.44 36.53 -12.01
CA ASN A 34 0.38 36.89 -11.07
C ASN A 34 -0.35 35.62 -10.59
N SER A 35 0.33 34.83 -9.75
CA SER A 35 -0.12 33.56 -9.20
C SER A 35 -1.20 33.77 -8.14
N GLN A 36 -2.32 34.34 -8.57
CA GLN A 36 -3.50 34.62 -7.75
C GLN A 36 -4.15 33.30 -7.29
N GLY A 37 -4.09 33.05 -5.98
CA GLY A 37 -5.18 32.35 -5.29
C GLY A 37 -5.31 30.83 -5.47
N LEU A 38 -4.28 30.10 -5.92
CA LEU A 38 -4.27 28.65 -5.67
C LEU A 38 -4.16 28.42 -4.14
N PRO A 39 -5.11 27.71 -3.50
CA PRO A 39 -5.08 27.50 -2.06
C PRO A 39 -3.91 26.60 -1.68
N SER A 40 -3.25 26.91 -0.55
CA SER A 40 -2.09 26.15 -0.04
C SER A 40 -2.41 24.72 0.37
N ARG A 41 -3.69 24.35 0.42
CA ARG A 41 -4.21 23.00 0.62
C ARG A 41 -5.51 22.86 -0.14
N LEU A 42 -5.65 21.78 -0.92
CA LEU A 42 -6.93 21.40 -1.54
C LEU A 42 -7.86 20.78 -0.49
N GLU A 43 -9.16 21.04 -0.61
CA GLU A 43 -10.18 20.31 0.14
C GLU A 43 -10.23 18.84 -0.33
N PRO A 44 -10.50 17.87 0.57
CA PRO A 44 -10.40 16.44 0.23
C PRO A 44 -11.53 15.97 -0.70
N THR A 45 -12.73 16.50 -0.49
CA THR A 45 -13.93 16.30 -1.32
C THR A 45 -14.86 17.49 -1.11
N ILE A 46 -15.89 17.61 -1.97
CA ILE A 46 -17.01 18.56 -1.84
C ILE A 46 -17.80 18.44 -0.51
N PHE A 47 -17.53 17.43 0.31
CA PHE A 47 -18.15 17.20 1.61
C PHE A 47 -17.18 17.42 2.79
N GLY A 48 -15.95 17.89 2.53
CA GLY A 48 -14.91 18.09 3.56
C GLY A 48 -14.32 16.81 4.17
N ILE A 49 -14.76 15.62 3.73
CA ILE A 49 -14.29 14.32 4.22
C ILE A 49 -13.25 13.70 3.27
N PHE A 50 -12.33 12.89 3.81
CA PHE A 50 -11.53 11.95 3.03
C PHE A 50 -12.29 10.59 2.98
N PRO A 51 -12.73 10.11 1.81
CA PRO A 51 -13.36 8.79 1.69
C PRO A 51 -12.30 7.68 1.78
N THR A 52 -12.52 6.73 2.69
CA THR A 52 -11.74 5.49 2.79
C THR A 52 -11.91 4.66 1.52
N SER A 53 -10.83 4.11 0.97
CA SER A 53 -10.94 3.19 -0.18
C SER A 53 -11.66 1.89 0.19
N ASP A 54 -12.44 1.31 -0.73
CA ASP A 54 -13.12 0.02 -0.51
C ASP A 54 -12.15 -1.13 -0.20
N PHE A 55 -10.90 -1.02 -0.66
CA PHE A 55 -9.82 -1.93 -0.30
C PHE A 55 -9.46 -1.80 1.20
N THR A 56 -9.12 -0.57 1.63
CA THR A 56 -8.81 -0.27 3.05
C THR A 56 -9.97 -0.65 3.95
N LYS A 57 -11.22 -0.41 3.51
CA LYS A 57 -12.43 -0.79 4.24
C LYS A 57 -12.54 -2.31 4.40
N GLN A 58 -12.41 -3.10 3.32
CA GLN A 58 -12.52 -4.56 3.39
C GLN A 58 -11.42 -5.21 4.25
N VAL A 59 -10.18 -4.72 4.19
CA VAL A 59 -9.11 -5.17 5.11
C VAL A 59 -9.47 -4.79 6.56
N GLY A 60 -9.99 -3.59 6.79
CA GLY A 60 -10.46 -3.14 8.11
C GLY A 60 -11.62 -4.00 8.65
N ASP A 61 -12.62 -4.30 7.82
CA ASP A 61 -13.75 -5.17 8.17
C ASP A 61 -13.26 -6.60 8.52
N PHE A 62 -12.32 -7.14 7.74
CA PHE A 62 -11.70 -8.45 7.98
C PHE A 62 -10.95 -8.49 9.32
N LEU A 63 -10.12 -7.49 9.63
CA LEU A 63 -9.42 -7.42 10.91
C LEU A 63 -10.40 -7.21 12.06
N TYR A 64 -11.38 -6.31 11.91
CA TYR A 64 -12.42 -6.04 12.91
C TYR A 64 -13.17 -7.30 13.32
N GLN A 65 -13.51 -8.18 12.37
CA GLN A 65 -14.23 -9.43 12.65
C GLN A 65 -13.40 -10.49 13.39
N ASN A 66 -12.07 -10.42 13.32
CA ASN A 66 -11.20 -11.50 13.77
C ASN A 66 -10.27 -11.15 14.94
N ILE A 67 -10.14 -9.87 15.30
CA ILE A 67 -9.15 -9.39 16.29
C ILE A 67 -9.50 -9.67 17.77
N ASP A 68 -10.75 -9.97 18.12
CA ASP A 68 -11.19 -10.18 19.51
C ASP A 68 -10.82 -11.59 20.00
N ARG A 69 -9.52 -11.85 20.17
CA ARG A 69 -8.96 -13.17 20.49
C ARG A 69 -7.85 -13.05 21.52
N GLU A 70 -7.77 -14.03 22.43
CA GLU A 70 -6.64 -14.15 23.33
C GLU A 70 -5.36 -14.42 22.53
N TYR A 71 -4.31 -13.69 22.86
CA TYR A 71 -3.02 -13.71 22.18
C TYR A 71 -3.15 -13.60 20.65
N VAL A 72 -4.00 -12.67 20.20
CA VAL A 72 -4.16 -12.39 18.77
C VAL A 72 -2.86 -11.86 18.19
N GLU A 73 -2.53 -12.33 17.00
CA GLU A 73 -1.39 -11.88 16.21
C GLU A 73 -1.85 -11.69 14.76
N ILE A 74 -1.32 -10.65 14.10
CA ILE A 74 -1.72 -10.22 12.75
C ILE A 74 -0.44 -10.13 11.93
N GLU A 75 -0.25 -11.13 11.07
CA GLU A 75 0.88 -11.27 10.15
C GLU A 75 0.49 -10.79 8.73
N ALA A 76 1.46 -10.30 7.97
CA ALA A 76 1.36 -10.19 6.53
C ALA A 76 2.63 -10.75 5.85
N LYS A 77 2.43 -11.71 4.95
CA LYS A 77 3.49 -12.39 4.20
C LYS A 77 3.43 -11.99 2.72
N LEU A 78 4.58 -11.69 2.11
CA LEU A 78 4.72 -11.52 0.66
C LEU A 78 4.97 -12.89 -0.01
N GLY A 79 4.51 -13.07 -1.25
CA GLY A 79 4.65 -14.35 -1.93
C GLY A 79 3.99 -14.37 -3.32
N ARG A 80 3.55 -15.55 -3.78
CA ARG A 80 2.77 -15.69 -5.02
C ARG A 80 1.47 -16.47 -4.75
N LEU A 81 0.37 -15.97 -5.29
CA LEU A 81 -0.91 -16.70 -5.33
C LEU A 81 -0.91 -17.60 -6.57
N ILE A 82 -0.84 -18.91 -6.35
CA ILE A 82 -0.69 -19.94 -7.38
C ILE A 82 -2.03 -20.65 -7.61
N ASP A 83 -2.43 -20.79 -8.88
CA ASP A 83 -3.55 -21.65 -9.25
C ASP A 83 -3.08 -23.12 -9.25
N THR A 84 -3.65 -23.95 -8.39
CA THR A 84 -3.16 -25.32 -8.16
C THR A 84 -3.39 -26.26 -9.34
N ARG A 85 -4.19 -25.86 -10.33
CA ARG A 85 -4.39 -26.60 -11.59
C ARG A 85 -3.32 -26.28 -12.63
N THR A 86 -2.94 -25.01 -12.80
CA THR A 86 -1.93 -24.60 -13.79
C THR A 86 -0.51 -24.58 -13.24
N LYS A 87 -0.34 -24.53 -11.91
CA LYS A 87 0.91 -24.25 -11.18
C LYS A 87 1.51 -22.86 -11.41
N GLU A 88 0.79 -21.99 -12.12
CA GLU A 88 1.19 -20.62 -12.38
C GLU A 88 0.56 -19.63 -11.40
N ARG A 89 1.11 -18.41 -11.35
CA ARG A 89 0.46 -17.29 -10.65
C ARG A 89 -0.96 -17.09 -11.19
N ILE A 90 -1.92 -16.83 -10.32
CA ILE A 90 -3.29 -16.52 -10.73
C ILE A 90 -3.30 -15.33 -11.69
N GLN A 91 -4.13 -15.45 -12.72
CA GLN A 91 -4.50 -14.34 -13.58
C GLN A 91 -5.97 -14.02 -13.29
N LEU A 92 -6.23 -12.76 -12.97
CA LEU A 92 -7.56 -12.19 -12.76
C LEU A 92 -7.70 -11.02 -13.73
N ASP A 93 -8.91 -10.79 -14.25
CA ASP A 93 -9.21 -9.66 -15.14
C ASP A 93 -9.41 -8.38 -14.32
N VAL A 94 -8.33 -7.91 -13.70
CA VAL A 94 -8.27 -6.72 -12.84
C VAL A 94 -6.98 -5.94 -13.08
N ALA A 95 -7.08 -4.62 -13.17
CA ALA A 95 -5.94 -3.73 -13.43
C ALA A 95 -5.24 -3.22 -12.15
N CYS A 96 -5.69 -3.65 -10.96
CA CYS A 96 -5.25 -3.13 -9.67
C CYS A 96 -5.23 -4.20 -8.57
N GLU A 97 -4.58 -3.84 -7.45
CA GLU A 97 -4.55 -4.60 -6.21
C GLU A 97 -5.97 -4.96 -5.73
N THR A 98 -6.26 -6.25 -5.64
CA THR A 98 -7.63 -6.78 -5.46
C THR A 98 -7.65 -7.91 -4.44
N ILE A 99 -8.59 -7.84 -3.47
CA ILE A 99 -8.84 -8.92 -2.52
C ILE A 99 -9.44 -10.12 -3.26
N VAL A 100 -8.81 -11.29 -3.12
CA VAL A 100 -9.29 -12.54 -3.72
C VAL A 100 -10.29 -13.20 -2.79
N SER A 101 -11.52 -13.43 -3.26
CA SER A 101 -12.59 -14.00 -2.43
C SER A 101 -12.16 -15.33 -1.80
N PRO A 102 -12.41 -15.59 -0.51
CA PRO A 102 -12.00 -16.83 0.16
C PRO A 102 -12.69 -18.08 -0.41
N GLN A 103 -13.78 -17.92 -1.17
CA GLN A 103 -14.45 -19.00 -1.90
C GLN A 103 -13.71 -19.43 -3.19
N ARG A 104 -12.61 -18.77 -3.59
CA ARG A 104 -11.83 -19.16 -4.78
C ARG A 104 -11.16 -20.52 -4.54
N ARG A 105 -11.68 -21.54 -5.22
CA ARG A 105 -11.09 -22.89 -5.28
C ARG A 105 -9.77 -22.87 -6.03
N ASN A 106 -8.97 -23.93 -5.85
CA ASN A 106 -7.69 -24.14 -6.50
C ASN A 106 -6.66 -23.02 -6.25
N LEU A 107 -6.72 -22.36 -5.09
CA LEU A 107 -5.81 -21.29 -4.70
C LEU A 107 -4.80 -21.78 -3.65
N LYS A 108 -3.51 -21.73 -3.96
CA LYS A 108 -2.41 -21.85 -2.99
C LYS A 108 -1.72 -20.49 -2.86
N PHE A 109 -1.19 -20.19 -1.68
CA PHE A 109 -0.21 -19.13 -1.50
C PHE A 109 1.13 -19.79 -1.24
N GLU A 110 2.18 -19.30 -1.88
CA GLU A 110 3.55 -19.73 -1.64
C GLU A 110 4.36 -18.52 -1.17
N SER A 111 4.92 -18.62 0.04
CA SER A 111 5.75 -17.57 0.66
C SER A 111 7.23 -17.71 0.26
N ASN A 112 7.48 -18.36 -0.88
CA ASN A 112 8.82 -18.69 -1.36
C ASN A 112 9.47 -17.46 -2.01
N MET A 113 10.66 -17.12 -1.50
CA MET A 113 11.44 -15.96 -1.91
C MET A 113 12.89 -16.40 -2.15
N THR A 114 13.57 -15.77 -3.10
CA THR A 114 14.97 -16.13 -3.40
C THR A 114 15.91 -15.67 -2.27
N GLU A 115 17.04 -16.33 -2.10
CA GLU A 115 18.06 -15.94 -1.12
C GLU A 115 18.56 -14.50 -1.34
N ALA A 116 18.66 -14.06 -2.61
CA ALA A 116 18.99 -12.70 -2.98
C ALA A 116 17.96 -11.69 -2.47
N GLN A 117 16.66 -11.94 -2.72
CA GLN A 117 15.57 -11.11 -2.20
C GLN A 117 15.51 -11.14 -0.66
N HIS A 118 15.70 -12.30 -0.03
CA HIS A 118 15.74 -12.42 1.43
C HIS A 118 16.89 -11.61 2.04
N LYS A 119 18.08 -11.65 1.43
CA LYS A 119 19.21 -10.81 1.81
C LYS A 119 18.88 -9.31 1.61
N HIS A 120 18.36 -8.93 0.45
CA HIS A 120 18.00 -7.55 0.11
C HIS A 120 16.97 -6.96 1.09
N PHE A 121 15.91 -7.71 1.43
CA PHE A 121 14.93 -7.28 2.44
C PHE A 121 15.54 -7.15 3.83
N ASN A 122 16.38 -8.08 4.25
CA ASN A 122 17.08 -7.97 5.53
C ASN A 122 18.03 -6.76 5.56
N GLU A 123 18.72 -6.44 4.47
CA GLU A 123 19.57 -5.25 4.36
C GLU A 123 18.73 -3.95 4.44
N ILE A 124 17.61 -3.88 3.71
CA ILE A 124 16.67 -2.75 3.79
C ILE A 124 16.11 -2.61 5.22
N LEU A 125 15.56 -3.67 5.80
CA LEU A 125 14.88 -3.61 7.10
C LEU A 125 15.87 -3.29 8.23
N ASN A 126 17.07 -3.89 8.23
CA ASN A 126 18.11 -3.52 9.18
C ASN A 126 18.53 -2.05 9.03
N SER A 127 18.67 -1.53 7.80
CA SER A 127 18.99 -0.11 7.59
C SER A 127 17.92 0.84 8.15
N ARG A 128 16.63 0.43 8.08
CA ARG A 128 15.50 1.19 8.65
C ARG A 128 15.48 1.09 10.18
N VAL A 129 15.65 -0.09 10.75
CA VAL A 129 15.72 -0.31 12.21
C VAL A 129 16.87 0.46 12.85
N VAL A 130 18.05 0.50 12.21
CA VAL A 130 19.20 1.30 12.66
C VAL A 130 18.86 2.80 12.73
N ALA A 131 17.98 3.29 11.84
CA ALA A 131 17.51 4.67 11.84
C ALA A 131 16.39 4.99 12.85
N THR A 132 15.74 3.99 13.48
CA THR A 132 14.51 4.18 14.28
C THR A 132 14.47 3.42 15.63
N LYS A 133 15.62 3.19 16.28
CA LYS A 133 15.77 2.50 17.59
C LYS A 133 14.61 2.78 18.58
N PRO A 134 14.05 1.72 19.20
CA PRO A 134 14.69 1.05 20.35
C PRO A 134 15.22 -0.36 20.02
N PRO A 135 15.99 -1.01 20.93
CA PRO A 135 16.61 -2.30 20.66
C PRO A 135 15.66 -3.49 20.91
N TYR A 136 15.73 -4.49 20.04
CA TYR A 136 15.19 -5.84 20.27
C TYR A 136 16.32 -6.86 20.24
N GLN A 137 16.24 -7.88 21.10
CA GLN A 137 17.15 -9.01 21.10
C GLN A 137 16.47 -10.19 20.39
N ILE A 138 17.14 -10.80 19.42
CA ILE A 138 16.71 -12.09 18.88
C ILE A 138 17.06 -13.16 19.93
N VAL A 139 16.05 -13.90 20.39
CA VAL A 139 16.18 -14.99 21.36
C VAL A 139 15.92 -16.31 20.63
N ASN A 140 16.59 -17.39 21.02
CA ASN A 140 16.49 -18.66 20.30
C ASN A 140 15.21 -19.43 20.68
N GLY A 141 14.36 -19.64 19.67
CA GLY A 141 13.00 -20.16 19.75
C GLY A 141 12.76 -21.41 20.60
N GLY A 142 11.59 -21.41 21.26
CA GLY A 142 10.89 -22.63 21.67
C GLY A 142 9.89 -23.10 20.60
N ILE A 143 8.81 -23.77 21.02
CA ILE A 143 7.86 -24.45 20.12
C ILE A 143 6.48 -23.79 20.23
N VAL A 144 6.19 -22.94 19.24
CA VAL A 144 4.95 -22.19 19.12
C VAL A 144 3.78 -23.06 18.62
N GLU A 145 2.64 -23.01 19.32
CA GLU A 145 1.36 -23.56 18.82
C GLU A 145 0.52 -22.44 18.19
N LYS A 146 0.76 -22.16 16.90
CA LYS A 146 0.14 -21.06 16.13
C LYS A 146 -1.18 -21.49 15.49
N VAL A 147 -2.32 -21.08 16.05
CA VAL A 147 -3.65 -21.42 15.54
C VAL A 147 -4.14 -20.36 14.56
N ARG A 148 -4.15 -20.69 13.26
CA ARG A 148 -4.64 -19.79 12.20
C ARG A 148 -6.15 -19.63 12.24
N ILE A 149 -6.61 -18.40 12.45
CA ILE A 149 -8.04 -18.06 12.61
C ILE A 149 -8.65 -17.63 11.27
N ALA A 150 -7.99 -16.71 10.56
CA ALA A 150 -8.55 -16.09 9.36
C ALA A 150 -7.46 -15.74 8.33
N VAL A 151 -7.84 -15.72 7.05
CA VAL A 151 -6.93 -15.48 5.92
C VAL A 151 -7.57 -14.51 4.92
N LEU A 152 -6.82 -13.48 4.51
CA LEU A 152 -7.16 -12.60 3.40
C LEU A 152 -6.05 -12.66 2.36
N ASN A 153 -6.36 -13.13 1.15
CA ASN A 153 -5.41 -13.20 0.04
C ASN A 153 -5.61 -11.98 -0.87
N VAL A 154 -4.53 -11.32 -1.28
CA VAL A 154 -4.57 -10.13 -2.15
C VAL A 154 -3.74 -10.38 -3.40
N HIS A 155 -4.37 -10.21 -4.56
CA HIS A 155 -3.70 -10.26 -5.86
C HIS A 155 -3.24 -8.86 -6.27
N SER A 156 -1.97 -8.74 -6.65
CA SER A 156 -1.38 -7.45 -7.02
C SER A 156 -0.77 -7.53 -8.42
N PRO A 157 -1.57 -7.33 -9.50
CA PRO A 157 -1.11 -7.55 -10.88
C PRO A 157 0.06 -6.64 -11.29
N ASN A 158 0.15 -5.45 -10.68
CA ASN A 158 1.19 -4.45 -10.95
C ASN A 158 2.46 -4.62 -10.08
N THR A 159 2.62 -5.77 -9.42
CA THR A 159 3.81 -6.16 -8.65
C THR A 159 4.17 -7.61 -8.95
N TYR A 160 5.44 -8.02 -8.76
CA TYR A 160 5.83 -9.41 -8.95
C TYR A 160 5.23 -10.35 -7.88
N LEU A 161 5.18 -9.86 -6.64
CA LEU A 161 4.61 -10.58 -5.50
C LEU A 161 3.16 -10.19 -5.25
N ASP A 162 2.34 -11.20 -4.93
CA ASP A 162 1.07 -11.08 -4.22
C ASP A 162 1.33 -11.03 -2.71
N TYR A 163 0.29 -10.87 -1.90
CA TYR A 163 0.43 -10.99 -0.45
C TYR A 163 -0.77 -11.62 0.23
N ARG A 164 -0.53 -12.05 1.47
CA ARG A 164 -1.52 -12.62 2.38
C ARG A 164 -1.47 -11.87 3.70
N ILE A 165 -2.62 -11.43 4.18
CA ILE A 165 -2.80 -11.00 5.57
C ILE A 165 -3.45 -12.17 6.31
N THR A 166 -2.98 -12.46 7.52
CA THR A 166 -3.48 -13.58 8.32
C THR A 166 -3.69 -13.13 9.76
N VAL A 167 -4.68 -13.71 10.42
CA VAL A 167 -4.92 -13.50 11.86
C VAL A 167 -4.81 -14.86 12.53
N ASN A 168 -3.96 -14.95 13.55
CA ASN A 168 -3.71 -16.16 14.31
C ASN A 168 -3.98 -15.91 15.82
N SER A 169 -4.05 -16.98 16.61
CA SER A 169 -3.86 -16.95 18.07
C SER A 169 -2.59 -17.73 18.38
N GLU A 170 -1.71 -17.14 19.17
CA GLU A 170 -0.37 -17.64 19.41
C GLU A 170 0.01 -17.47 20.88
N LYS A 171 0.24 -18.58 21.60
CA LYS A 171 0.77 -18.50 22.98
C LYS A 171 2.19 -17.90 22.92
N PRO A 172 2.54 -16.93 23.78
CA PRO A 172 3.76 -16.14 23.63
C PRO A 172 5.03 -16.98 23.86
N ASP A 173 5.70 -17.30 22.76
CA ASP A 173 7.05 -17.87 22.66
C ASP A 173 7.71 -17.26 21.40
N LEU A 174 9.03 -17.13 21.37
CA LEU A 174 9.72 -16.11 20.54
C LEU A 174 10.43 -16.71 19.32
N SER A 175 9.67 -17.13 18.32
CA SER A 175 10.20 -17.48 16.99
C SER A 175 9.60 -16.59 15.89
N HIS A 176 10.40 -15.64 15.37
CA HIS A 176 9.97 -14.72 14.31
C HIS A 176 10.63 -15.13 12.98
N GLU A 177 9.83 -15.25 11.92
CA GLU A 177 10.32 -15.30 10.53
C GLU A 177 10.33 -13.88 9.91
N LEU A 178 10.63 -13.74 8.62
CA LEU A 178 10.67 -12.43 7.95
C LEU A 178 9.25 -11.96 7.57
N GLU A 179 8.55 -11.37 8.53
CA GLU A 179 7.12 -11.05 8.40
C GLU A 179 6.76 -9.61 8.77
N LEU A 180 5.60 -9.14 8.29
CA LEU A 180 5.03 -7.84 8.65
C LEU A 180 3.96 -8.00 9.71
N GLU A 181 4.37 -7.91 10.98
CA GLU A 181 3.51 -8.10 12.14
C GLU A 181 3.06 -6.79 12.80
N PHE A 182 1.89 -6.81 13.40
CA PHE A 182 1.49 -5.79 14.37
C PHE A 182 2.21 -6.03 15.72
N ILE A 183 3.32 -5.34 15.96
CA ILE A 183 4.14 -5.42 17.20
C ILE A 183 3.29 -5.29 18.50
N ASN A 184 2.19 -4.54 18.46
CA ASN A 184 1.20 -4.53 19.54
C ASN A 184 -0.24 -4.49 18.98
N PRO A 185 -0.91 -5.65 18.84
CA PRO A 185 -2.28 -5.72 18.34
C PRO A 185 -3.32 -5.07 19.28
N GLN A 186 -2.99 -4.88 20.56
CA GLN A 186 -3.89 -4.23 21.53
C GLN A 186 -4.22 -2.78 21.14
N ILE A 187 -3.31 -2.07 20.49
CA ILE A 187 -3.57 -0.71 19.98
C ILE A 187 -4.71 -0.74 18.95
N LEU A 188 -4.76 -1.78 18.10
CA LEU A 188 -5.81 -1.93 17.10
C LEU A 188 -7.13 -2.42 17.72
N ILE A 189 -7.09 -3.20 18.81
CA ILE A 189 -8.26 -3.56 19.63
C ILE A 189 -8.83 -2.33 20.36
N GLU A 190 -7.98 -1.48 20.94
CA GLU A 190 -8.42 -0.24 21.58
C GLU A 190 -9.10 0.72 20.59
N GLU A 191 -8.48 0.94 19.42
CA GLU A 191 -9.05 1.82 18.38
C GLU A 191 -10.30 1.21 17.75
N LYS A 192 -10.42 -0.13 17.70
CA LYS A 192 -11.68 -0.82 17.41
C LYS A 192 -12.73 -0.52 18.46
N ASN A 193 -12.42 -0.66 19.75
CA ASN A 193 -13.39 -0.42 20.83
C ASN A 193 -13.91 1.03 20.82
N LYS A 194 -13.03 2.00 20.54
CA LYS A 194 -13.39 3.42 20.32
C LYS A 194 -14.32 3.55 19.09
N LEU A 195 -14.02 2.89 17.97
CA LEU A 195 -14.89 2.86 16.77
C LEU A 195 -16.28 2.27 17.07
N THR A 196 -16.36 1.12 17.74
CA THR A 196 -17.61 0.46 18.15
C THR A 196 -18.47 1.36 19.04
N GLN A 197 -17.83 2.13 19.94
CA GLN A 197 -18.48 3.08 20.84
C GLN A 197 -18.78 4.44 20.17
N GLN A 198 -18.62 4.56 18.84
CA GLN A 198 -18.79 5.78 18.04
C GLN A 198 -17.91 6.96 18.50
N GLN A 199 -16.81 6.66 19.20
CA GLN A 199 -15.83 7.64 19.64
C GLN A 199 -14.82 7.95 18.53
N ARG A 200 -14.16 9.10 18.67
CA ARG A 200 -13.03 9.49 17.80
C ARG A 200 -11.90 8.47 17.95
N ASN A 201 -11.66 7.73 16.87
CA ASN A 201 -10.67 6.67 16.79
C ASN A 201 -9.70 6.90 15.61
N ARG A 202 -8.72 6.01 15.46
CA ARG A 202 -7.71 5.98 14.41
C ARG A 202 -7.69 4.63 13.66
N TYR A 203 -8.73 3.80 13.83
CA TYR A 203 -8.74 2.41 13.38
C TYR A 203 -8.39 2.27 11.90
N VAL A 204 -9.08 3.04 11.04
CA VAL A 204 -8.86 3.08 9.59
C VAL A 204 -7.44 3.54 9.24
N ASN A 205 -6.92 4.57 9.92
CA ASN A 205 -5.57 5.09 9.66
C ASN A 205 -4.48 4.08 10.02
N ILE A 206 -4.68 3.27 11.06
CA ILE A 206 -3.74 2.21 11.45
C ILE A 206 -3.76 1.09 10.40
N VAL A 207 -4.94 0.67 9.96
CA VAL A 207 -5.12 -0.32 8.88
C VAL A 207 -4.49 0.18 7.57
N GLU A 208 -4.68 1.45 7.22
CA GLU A 208 -4.10 2.09 6.05
C GLU A 208 -2.57 2.15 6.11
N ASN A 209 -1.99 2.53 7.25
CA ASN A 209 -0.53 2.51 7.45
C ASN A 209 0.05 1.10 7.30
N PHE A 210 -0.61 0.08 7.84
CA PHE A 210 -0.19 -1.32 7.68
C PHE A 210 -0.22 -1.77 6.22
N ILE A 211 -1.32 -1.50 5.50
CA ILE A 211 -1.42 -1.77 4.05
C ILE A 211 -0.32 -1.04 3.27
N ASN A 212 -0.05 0.22 3.61
CA ASN A 212 0.98 1.00 2.91
C ASN A 212 2.40 0.46 3.17
N ASN A 213 2.69 -0.07 4.37
CA ASN A 213 3.96 -0.77 4.63
C ASN A 213 4.12 -2.03 3.76
N ILE A 214 3.06 -2.85 3.64
CA ILE A 214 3.04 -4.02 2.75
C ILE A 214 3.26 -3.61 1.29
N ARG A 215 2.54 -2.58 0.82
CA ARG A 215 2.67 -2.05 -0.55
C ARG A 215 4.06 -1.51 -0.87
N CYS A 216 4.73 -0.89 0.09
CA CYS A 216 6.12 -0.45 -0.09
C CYS A 216 7.05 -1.65 -0.27
N LEU A 217 7.00 -2.63 0.64
CA LEU A 217 7.89 -3.80 0.56
C LEU A 217 7.60 -4.69 -0.66
N ALA A 218 6.34 -4.81 -1.10
CA ALA A 218 5.97 -5.46 -2.37
C ALA A 218 6.45 -4.71 -3.64
N LYS A 219 6.90 -3.45 -3.51
CA LYS A 219 7.58 -2.69 -4.57
C LYS A 219 9.09 -2.84 -4.53
N GLU A 220 9.71 -2.73 -3.36
CA GLU A 220 11.15 -3.02 -3.21
C GLU A 220 11.49 -4.45 -3.68
N ALA A 221 10.57 -5.41 -3.50
CA ALA A 221 10.64 -6.79 -4.02
C ALA A 221 10.98 -6.96 -5.52
N GLN A 222 10.83 -5.90 -6.31
CA GLN A 222 10.99 -5.87 -7.76
C GLN A 222 12.38 -5.37 -8.19
N ILE A 223 13.20 -4.91 -7.25
CA ILE A 223 14.58 -4.50 -7.46
C ILE A 223 15.47 -5.75 -7.27
N PRO A 224 16.36 -6.07 -8.24
CA PRO A 224 17.26 -7.23 -8.17
C PRO A 224 18.52 -6.99 -7.32
#